data_AF-A0A397SL09-F1
#
_entry.id   AF-A0A397SL09-F1
#
_cell.length_a   1.000
_cell.length_b   1.000
_cell.length_c   1.000
_cell.angle_alpha   90.00
_cell.angle_beta   90.00
_cell.angle_gamma   90.00
#
_symmetry.space_group_name_H-M   'P 1'
#
loop_
_entity.id
_entity.type
_entity.pdbx_description
1 polymer ?
#
loop_
_entity_poly.entity_id
_entity_poly.type
_entity_poly.pdbx_seq_one_letter_code
_entity_poly.pdbx_strand_id
1 'polypeptide(L)'
;MCLQEVIRKIVSFISLLSPIEWFTWFSYFLILPMCSLLGWLALPFVVVAFIIANIFGAIQLYSRDELMNDTFGISNDNNIDEMFVSTRKALETIFPQNSEKDIEKYEEQLSKIDNFDPVLIISANQNWINQNTYAAYEQVMDAFATDSHTQNRRRDLNSRCIFHFPNLDELYTVRDNICAIHSNAFYDRNATVPQEPIGTAWILYNVAVRKSDFAQDTRFFTAL
;
A
#
# COMPACT_ATOMS: atom_id res chain seq x y z
N MET A 1 -68.52 -6.00 -26.16
CA MET A 1 -67.75 -4.94 -26.85
C MET A 1 -66.36 -5.52 -27.13
N CYS A 2 -66.11 -5.93 -28.38
CA CYS A 2 -65.03 -6.85 -28.75
C CYS A 2 -63.63 -6.27 -28.48
N LEU A 3 -62.71 -7.09 -27.95
CA LEU A 3 -61.28 -6.82 -27.81
C LEU A 3 -60.65 -6.28 -29.12
N GLN A 4 -61.14 -6.76 -30.27
CA GLN A 4 -60.75 -6.27 -31.59
C GLN A 4 -61.06 -4.78 -31.80
N GLU A 5 -62.14 -4.25 -31.22
CA GLU A 5 -62.50 -2.83 -31.34
C GLU A 5 -61.54 -1.95 -30.53
N VAL A 6 -61.06 -2.45 -29.39
CA VAL A 6 -60.06 -1.77 -28.56
C VAL A 6 -58.71 -1.76 -29.25
N ILE A 7 -58.26 -2.90 -29.77
CA ILE A 7 -57.00 -3.01 -30.50
C ILE A 7 -57.03 -2.12 -31.76
N ARG A 8 -58.15 -2.11 -32.49
CA ARG A 8 -58.31 -1.26 -33.68
C ARG A 8 -58.24 0.22 -33.35
N LYS A 9 -58.84 0.65 -32.23
CA LYS A 9 -58.74 2.04 -31.74
C LYS A 9 -57.31 2.40 -31.32
N ILE A 10 -56.60 1.49 -30.66
CA ILE A 10 -55.20 1.68 -30.26
C ILE A 10 -54.31 1.81 -31.50
N VAL A 11 -54.45 0.92 -32.48
CA VAL A 11 -53.67 0.97 -33.73
C VAL A 11 -53.97 2.25 -34.52
N SER A 12 -55.24 2.66 -34.59
CA SER A 12 -55.66 3.91 -35.24
C SER A 12 -55.08 5.14 -34.54
N PHE A 13 -55.00 5.12 -33.21
CA PHE A 13 -54.43 6.21 -32.42
C PHE A 13 -52.91 6.28 -32.60
N ILE A 14 -52.23 5.13 -32.64
CA ILE A 14 -50.79 5.02 -32.89
C ILE A 14 -50.43 5.52 -34.30
N SER A 15 -51.26 5.26 -35.31
CA SER A 15 -51.02 5.72 -36.69
C SER A 15 -51.20 7.23 -36.92
N LEU A 16 -51.76 7.95 -35.95
CA LEU A 16 -51.97 9.41 -36.03
C LEU A 16 -50.81 10.22 -35.45
N LEU A 17 -49.91 9.59 -34.69
CA LEU A 17 -48.78 10.26 -34.05
C LEU A 17 -47.62 10.36 -35.03
N SER A 18 -47.05 11.56 -35.15
CA SER A 18 -45.79 11.72 -35.88
C SER A 18 -44.67 10.94 -35.17
N PRO A 19 -43.60 10.53 -35.88
CA PRO A 19 -42.47 9.81 -35.28
C PRO A 19 -41.84 10.53 -34.07
N ILE A 20 -41.89 11.87 -34.07
CA ILE A 20 -41.38 12.72 -32.98
C ILE A 20 -42.30 12.64 -31.76
N GLU A 21 -43.62 12.67 -31.94
CA GLU A 21 -44.56 12.54 -30.83
C GLU A 21 -44.53 11.14 -30.23
N TRP A 22 -44.30 10.11 -31.05
CA TRP A 22 -44.09 8.74 -30.58
C TRP A 22 -42.85 8.61 -29.70
N PHE A 23 -41.71 9.15 -30.15
CA PHE A 23 -40.46 9.14 -29.39
C PHE A 23 -40.60 9.90 -28.06
N THR A 24 -41.31 11.03 -28.08
CA THR A 24 -41.58 11.83 -26.89
C THR A 24 -42.43 11.06 -25.89
N TRP A 25 -43.53 10.44 -26.34
CA TRP A 25 -44.39 9.63 -25.49
C TRP A 25 -43.65 8.43 -24.91
N PHE A 26 -42.91 7.69 -25.74
CA PHE A 26 -42.11 6.54 -25.30
C PHE A 26 -41.05 6.92 -24.25
N SER A 27 -40.37 8.05 -24.45
CA SER A 27 -39.36 8.53 -23.51
C SER A 27 -39.96 8.93 -22.16
N TYR A 28 -41.09 9.63 -22.14
CA TYR A 28 -41.74 10.08 -20.91
C TYR A 28 -42.48 8.96 -20.15
N PHE A 29 -43.13 8.03 -20.85
CA PHE A 29 -43.96 7.00 -20.22
C PHE A 29 -43.23 5.69 -19.92
N LEU A 30 -42.13 5.37 -20.61
CA LEU A 30 -41.39 4.13 -20.40
C LEU A 30 -39.98 4.35 -19.86
N ILE A 31 -39.21 5.27 -20.46
CA ILE A 31 -37.79 5.44 -20.10
C ILE A 31 -37.65 6.18 -18.76
N LEU A 32 -38.32 7.32 -18.60
CA LEU A 32 -38.27 8.13 -17.38
C LEU A 32 -38.67 7.38 -16.09
N PRO A 33 -39.76 6.58 -16.08
CA PRO A 33 -40.13 5.76 -14.92
C PRO A 33 -39.16 4.60 -14.65
N MET A 34 -38.58 3.99 -15.69
CA MET A 34 -37.55 2.96 -15.54
C MET A 34 -36.27 3.55 -14.93
N CYS A 35 -35.85 4.74 -15.38
CA CYS A 35 -34.69 5.44 -14.84
C CYS A 35 -34.91 5.91 -13.38
N SER A 36 -36.12 6.34 -13.02
CA SER A 36 -36.44 6.70 -11.63
C SER A 36 -36.47 5.47 -10.71
N LEU A 37 -36.99 4.33 -11.19
CA LEU A 37 -36.95 3.06 -10.46
C LEU A 37 -35.51 2.55 -10.28
N LEU A 38 -34.67 2.63 -11.32
CA LEU A 38 -33.25 2.24 -11.25
C LEU A 38 -32.44 3.16 -10.35
N GLY A 39 -32.70 4.48 -10.37
CA GLY A 39 -32.09 5.44 -9.45
C GLY A 39 -32.48 5.22 -7.99
N TRP A 40 -33.75 4.86 -7.75
CA TRP A 40 -34.23 4.46 -6.42
C TRP A 40 -33.68 3.11 -5.98
N LEU A 41 -33.39 2.20 -6.90
CA LEU A 41 -32.71 0.93 -6.61
C LEU A 41 -31.24 1.15 -6.23
N ALA A 42 -30.57 2.16 -6.79
CA ALA A 42 -29.16 2.47 -6.51
C ALA A 42 -28.94 3.12 -5.13
N LEU A 43 -29.91 3.91 -4.66
CA LEU A 43 -29.85 4.59 -3.35
C LEU A 43 -29.58 3.65 -2.15
N PRO A 44 -30.28 2.50 -1.99
CA PRO A 44 -29.96 1.58 -0.90
C PRO A 44 -28.57 0.97 -1.04
N PHE A 45 -28.03 0.76 -2.25
CA PHE A 45 -26.66 0.26 -2.41
C PHE A 45 -25.61 1.30 -2.01
N VAL A 46 -25.83 2.59 -2.30
CA VAL A 46 -24.92 3.66 -1.87
C VAL A 46 -24.97 3.81 -0.35
N VAL A 47 -26.15 3.74 0.26
CA VAL A 47 -26.30 3.79 1.72
C VAL A 47 -25.66 2.58 2.37
N VAL A 48 -25.85 1.37 1.84
CA VAL A 48 -25.20 0.16 2.34
C VAL A 48 -23.69 0.23 2.18
N ALA A 49 -23.17 0.71 1.04
CA ALA A 49 -21.73 0.91 0.85
C ALA A 49 -21.15 1.95 1.82
N PHE A 50 -21.88 3.04 2.08
CA PHE A 50 -21.48 4.06 3.06
C PHE A 50 -21.52 3.51 4.49
N ILE A 51 -22.53 2.72 4.85
CA ILE A 51 -22.62 2.05 6.16
C ILE A 51 -21.49 1.03 6.29
N ILE A 52 -21.22 0.21 5.28
CA ILE A 52 -20.11 -0.75 5.28
C ILE A 52 -18.77 -0.03 5.41
N ALA A 53 -18.54 1.06 4.69
CA ALA A 53 -17.29 1.84 4.78
C ALA A 53 -17.10 2.47 6.17
N ASN A 54 -18.18 3.01 6.78
CA ASN A 54 -18.11 3.56 8.13
C ASN A 54 -17.99 2.48 9.21
N ILE A 55 -18.66 1.34 9.05
CA ILE A 55 -18.50 0.18 9.94
C ILE A 55 -17.09 -0.37 9.82
N PHE A 56 -16.54 -0.48 8.61
CA PHE A 56 -15.17 -0.95 8.41
C PHE A 56 -14.14 0.03 8.96
N GLY A 57 -14.32 1.33 8.77
CA GLY A 57 -13.49 2.37 9.40
C GLY A 57 -13.60 2.37 10.92
N ALA A 58 -14.79 2.17 11.48
CA ALA A 58 -15.01 2.05 12.91
C ALA A 58 -14.45 0.73 13.48
N ILE A 59 -14.51 -0.38 12.74
CA ILE A 59 -13.87 -1.64 13.12
C ILE A 59 -12.36 -1.50 13.06
N GLN A 60 -11.78 -0.83 12.06
CA GLN A 60 -10.33 -0.56 12.06
C GLN A 60 -9.90 0.34 13.23
N LEU A 61 -10.67 1.38 13.54
CA LEU A 61 -10.41 2.22 14.71
C LEU A 61 -10.60 1.45 16.02
N TYR A 62 -11.64 0.62 16.13
CA TYR A 62 -11.93 -0.18 17.31
C TYR A 62 -10.92 -1.31 17.48
N SER A 63 -10.49 -2.01 16.43
CA SER A 63 -9.40 -2.99 16.50
C SER A 63 -8.06 -2.32 16.83
N ARG A 64 -7.84 -1.07 16.40
CA ARG A 64 -6.68 -0.27 16.82
C ARG A 64 -6.75 0.13 18.29
N ASP A 65 -7.94 0.51 18.77
CA ASP A 65 -8.19 0.87 20.18
C ASP A 65 -8.23 -0.36 21.10
N GLU A 66 -8.74 -1.51 20.66
CA GLU A 66 -8.75 -2.77 21.39
C GLU A 66 -7.33 -3.35 21.47
N LEU A 67 -6.53 -3.25 20.40
CA LEU A 67 -5.08 -3.49 20.46
C LEU A 67 -4.40 -2.52 21.44
N MET A 68 -4.80 -1.25 21.50
CA MET A 68 -4.28 -0.28 22.48
C MET A 68 -4.74 -0.57 23.92
N ASN A 69 -5.98 -1.03 24.12
CA ASN A 69 -6.55 -1.28 25.45
C ASN A 69 -6.10 -2.62 26.05
N ASP A 70 -5.92 -3.68 25.25
CA ASP A 70 -5.32 -4.93 25.70
C ASP A 70 -3.80 -4.76 25.97
N THR A 71 -3.15 -3.79 25.31
CA THR A 71 -1.73 -3.45 25.58
C THR A 71 -1.56 -2.54 26.81
N PHE A 72 -2.58 -1.73 27.17
CA PHE A 72 -2.55 -0.89 28.39
C PHE A 72 -3.17 -1.58 29.62
N GLY A 73 -3.91 -2.67 29.40
CA GLY A 73 -4.54 -3.51 30.42
C GLY A 73 -3.67 -4.68 30.87
N ILE A 74 -2.54 -4.41 31.51
CA ILE A 74 -1.80 -5.40 32.32
C ILE A 74 -1.43 -6.69 31.55
N SER A 75 -0.75 -6.58 30.41
CA SER A 75 0.06 -7.71 29.92
C SER A 75 1.48 -7.55 30.48
N ASN A 76 1.86 -8.44 31.40
CA ASN A 76 3.20 -8.54 31.97
C ASN A 76 4.29 -8.29 30.91
N ASP A 77 5.10 -7.25 31.12
CA ASP A 77 6.31 -6.88 30.34
C ASP A 77 7.13 -8.11 29.90
N ASN A 78 7.15 -9.13 30.77
CA ASN A 78 7.84 -10.41 30.60
C ASN A 78 7.49 -11.20 29.32
N ASN A 79 6.26 -11.08 28.76
CA ASN A 79 5.83 -11.91 27.63
C ASN A 79 6.20 -11.30 26.27
N ILE A 80 6.16 -9.96 26.15
CA ILE A 80 6.63 -9.24 24.95
C ILE A 80 8.16 -9.33 24.87
N ASP A 81 8.85 -9.33 26.02
CA ASP A 81 10.29 -9.52 26.10
C ASP A 81 10.76 -10.89 25.60
N GLU A 82 9.96 -11.95 25.80
CA GLU A 82 10.24 -13.30 25.28
C GLU A 82 9.91 -13.44 23.79
N MET A 83 8.87 -12.75 23.30
CA MET A 83 8.39 -12.91 21.92
C MET A 83 9.14 -12.04 20.91
N PHE A 84 9.54 -10.81 21.28
CA PHE A 84 10.13 -9.85 20.35
C PHE A 84 11.48 -9.33 20.84
N VAL A 85 12.41 -9.20 19.89
CA VAL A 85 13.74 -8.68 20.17
C VAL A 85 13.70 -7.17 20.42
N SER A 86 14.72 -6.65 21.11
CA SER A 86 14.90 -5.21 21.18
C SER A 86 15.27 -4.65 19.80
N THR A 87 14.83 -3.42 19.51
CA THR A 87 15.19 -2.71 18.27
C THR A 87 16.70 -2.64 18.07
N ARG A 88 17.44 -2.37 19.16
CA ARG A 88 18.92 -2.42 19.15
C ARG A 88 19.46 -3.77 18.70
N LYS A 89 18.95 -4.88 19.24
CA LYS A 89 19.41 -6.24 18.86
C LYS A 89 19.07 -6.58 17.42
N ALA A 90 17.91 -6.13 16.93
CA ALA A 90 17.56 -6.25 15.51
C ALA A 90 18.57 -5.50 14.62
N LEU A 91 18.89 -4.25 14.96
CA LEU A 91 19.89 -3.45 14.24
C LEU A 91 21.30 -4.06 14.29
N GLU A 92 21.73 -4.60 15.44
CA GLU A 92 23.00 -5.33 15.56
C GLU A 92 23.04 -6.60 14.70
N THR A 93 21.88 -7.25 14.50
CA THR A 93 21.75 -8.41 13.61
C THR A 93 21.85 -8.00 12.14
N ILE A 94 21.21 -6.88 11.76
CA ILE A 94 21.21 -6.38 10.38
C ILE A 94 22.55 -5.74 10.00
N PHE A 95 23.20 -5.06 10.94
CA PHE A 95 24.45 -4.32 10.75
C PHE A 95 25.54 -4.78 11.75
N PRO A 96 26.01 -6.03 11.66
CA PRO A 96 26.93 -6.60 12.65
C PRO A 96 28.32 -5.91 12.71
N GLN A 97 28.64 -5.09 11.70
CA GLN A 97 29.91 -4.37 11.60
C GLN A 97 29.81 -2.88 11.94
N ASN A 98 28.60 -2.38 12.24
CA ASN A 98 28.41 -0.97 12.54
C ASN A 98 28.87 -0.63 13.97
N SER A 99 29.28 0.62 14.17
CA SER A 99 29.64 1.10 15.50
C SER A 99 28.40 1.25 16.39
N GLU A 100 28.56 1.15 17.71
CA GLU A 100 27.47 1.37 18.67
C GLU A 100 26.79 2.74 18.46
N LYS A 101 27.58 3.76 18.10
CA LYS A 101 27.08 5.10 17.79
C LYS A 101 26.18 5.13 16.55
N ASP A 102 26.51 4.35 15.52
CA ASP A 102 25.68 4.25 14.32
C ASP A 102 24.38 3.50 14.64
N ILE A 103 24.46 2.43 15.44
CA ILE A 103 23.29 1.69 15.93
C ILE A 103 22.38 2.61 16.76
N GLU A 104 22.93 3.40 17.67
CA GLU A 104 22.15 4.36 18.49
C GLU A 104 21.45 5.41 17.61
N LYS A 105 22.14 5.94 16.59
CA LYS A 105 21.54 6.86 15.61
C LYS A 105 20.36 6.21 14.87
N TYR A 106 20.51 4.96 14.45
CA TYR A 106 19.45 4.21 13.77
C TYR A 106 18.29 3.88 14.71
N GLU A 107 18.58 3.52 15.95
CA GLU A 107 17.57 3.29 17.00
C GLU A 107 16.76 4.56 17.26
N GLU A 108 17.41 5.74 17.31
CA GLU A 108 16.73 7.03 17.44
C GLU A 108 15.84 7.32 16.22
N GLN A 109 16.32 7.03 15.01
CA GLN A 109 15.52 7.17 13.79
C GLN A 109 14.28 6.28 13.81
N LEU A 110 14.44 5.00 14.19
CA LEU A 110 13.33 4.05 14.29
C LEU A 110 12.34 4.43 15.39
N SER A 111 12.80 5.06 16.47
CA SER A 111 11.91 5.49 17.57
C SER A 111 10.87 6.56 17.17
N LYS A 112 11.07 7.21 16.02
CA LYS A 112 10.18 8.25 15.47
C LYS A 112 9.14 7.67 14.50
N ILE A 113 9.20 6.37 14.21
CA ILE A 113 8.32 5.68 13.28
C ILE A 113 7.19 5.04 14.07
N ASP A 114 5.95 5.22 13.58
CA ASP A 114 4.76 4.65 14.19
C ASP A 114 4.84 3.11 14.24
N ASN A 115 4.24 2.51 15.26
CA ASN A 115 4.20 1.06 15.37
C ASN A 115 3.46 0.46 14.17
N PHE A 116 3.95 -0.67 13.68
CA PHE A 116 3.45 -1.42 12.52
C PHE A 116 3.62 -0.76 11.15
N ASP A 117 4.21 0.43 11.06
CA ASP A 117 4.67 0.96 9.78
C ASP A 117 5.89 0.17 9.29
N PRO A 118 5.91 -0.29 8.03
CA PRO A 118 7.05 -1.03 7.50
C PRO A 118 8.26 -0.13 7.32
N VAL A 119 9.40 -0.61 7.79
CA VAL A 119 10.71 -0.02 7.56
C VAL A 119 11.54 -0.96 6.72
N LEU A 120 11.95 -0.48 5.54
CA LEU A 120 12.94 -1.17 4.73
C LEU A 120 14.33 -0.79 5.22
N ILE A 121 15.13 -1.78 5.60
CA ILE A 121 16.53 -1.62 5.92
C ILE A 121 17.37 -2.35 4.88
N ILE A 122 18.25 -1.62 4.20
CA ILE A 122 19.14 -2.17 3.18
C ILE A 122 20.56 -2.25 3.76
N SER A 123 21.07 -3.47 3.93
CA SER A 123 22.49 -3.69 4.22
C SER A 123 23.26 -3.81 2.91
N ALA A 124 24.25 -2.94 2.69
CA ALA A 124 24.98 -2.84 1.44
C ALA A 124 25.75 -4.12 1.05
N ASN A 125 25.73 -4.48 -0.23
CA ASN A 125 26.57 -5.53 -0.79
C ASN A 125 27.86 -4.93 -1.36
N GLN A 126 28.99 -5.18 -0.69
CA GLN A 126 30.29 -4.65 -1.12
C GLN A 126 30.70 -5.18 -2.50
N ASN A 127 30.30 -6.39 -2.89
CA ASN A 127 30.62 -6.92 -4.22
C ASN A 127 29.92 -6.12 -5.32
N TRP A 128 28.67 -5.73 -5.10
CA TRP A 128 27.93 -4.88 -6.03
C TRP A 128 28.58 -3.50 -6.18
N ILE A 129 28.99 -2.90 -5.05
CA ILE A 129 29.70 -1.60 -5.03
C ILE A 129 31.01 -1.71 -5.81
N ASN A 130 31.75 -2.81 -5.66
CA ASN A 130 32.99 -3.04 -6.40
C ASN A 130 32.74 -3.22 -7.92
N GLN A 131 31.58 -3.75 -8.32
CA GLN A 131 31.18 -3.91 -9.72
C GLN A 131 30.68 -2.60 -10.37
N ASN A 132 30.03 -1.70 -9.60
CA ASN A 132 29.31 -0.54 -10.16
C ASN A 132 29.82 0.83 -9.72
N THR A 133 30.56 0.94 -8.62
CA THR A 133 30.98 2.14 -7.86
C THR A 133 30.09 2.52 -6.67
N TYR A 134 30.70 3.18 -5.68
CA TYR A 134 29.99 3.76 -4.53
C TYR A 134 29.08 4.92 -4.93
N ALA A 135 29.44 5.72 -5.93
CA ALA A 135 28.58 6.78 -6.44
C ALA A 135 27.28 6.24 -7.05
N ALA A 136 27.35 5.11 -7.77
CA ALA A 136 26.16 4.43 -8.28
C ALA A 136 25.29 3.87 -7.14
N TYR A 137 25.91 3.37 -6.06
CA TYR A 137 25.20 2.92 -4.86
C TYR A 137 24.41 4.07 -4.23
N GLU A 138 25.05 5.23 -4.02
CA GLU A 138 24.38 6.39 -3.44
C GLU A 138 23.22 6.89 -4.31
N GLN A 139 23.34 6.84 -5.64
CA GLN A 139 22.25 7.20 -6.54
C GLN A 139 21.01 6.31 -6.35
N VAL A 140 21.21 4.99 -6.22
CA VAL A 140 20.10 4.05 -6.01
C VAL A 140 19.46 4.26 -4.64
N MET A 141 20.26 4.47 -3.59
CA MET A 141 19.73 4.76 -2.25
C MET A 141 19.00 6.11 -2.20
N ASP A 142 19.51 7.12 -2.90
CA ASP A 142 18.84 8.42 -3.02
C ASP A 142 17.53 8.29 -3.83
N ALA A 143 17.45 7.38 -4.80
CA ALA A 143 16.22 7.07 -5.52
C ALA A 143 15.18 6.41 -4.59
N PHE A 144 15.56 5.39 -3.79
CA PHE A 144 14.68 4.85 -2.74
C PHE A 144 14.20 5.94 -1.77
N ALA A 145 15.09 6.87 -1.39
CA ALA A 145 14.76 7.93 -0.45
C ALA A 145 13.75 8.95 -0.99
N THR A 146 13.66 9.13 -2.32
CA THR A 146 12.98 10.26 -2.96
C THR A 146 11.92 9.89 -3.98
N ASP A 147 11.78 8.60 -4.35
CA ASP A 147 10.75 8.15 -5.29
C ASP A 147 9.37 8.65 -4.86
N SER A 148 8.59 9.14 -5.83
CA SER A 148 7.22 9.65 -5.65
C SER A 148 7.06 10.82 -4.66
N HIS A 149 8.15 11.43 -4.17
CA HIS A 149 8.12 12.59 -3.28
C HIS A 149 8.50 13.89 -4.01
N THR A 150 7.82 14.99 -3.67
CA THR A 150 8.27 16.35 -4.06
C THR A 150 9.59 16.69 -3.38
N GLN A 151 10.45 17.44 -4.08
CA GLN A 151 11.78 17.88 -3.59
C GLN A 151 11.77 18.25 -2.09
N ASN A 152 12.72 17.68 -1.33
CA ASN A 152 13.01 17.87 0.10
C ASN A 152 12.27 16.99 1.12
N ARG A 153 11.43 16.03 0.72
CA ARG A 153 10.90 15.01 1.66
C ARG A 153 11.56 13.66 1.43
N ARG A 154 12.64 13.38 2.16
CA ARG A 154 13.29 12.07 2.13
C ARG A 154 12.70 11.14 3.18
N ARG A 155 12.45 9.88 2.82
CA ARG A 155 11.92 8.86 3.75
C ARG A 155 12.99 8.22 4.65
N ASP A 156 14.25 8.57 4.46
CA ASP A 156 15.40 7.90 5.07
C ASP A 156 16.15 8.71 6.14
N LEU A 157 15.71 9.94 6.41
CA LEU A 157 16.42 10.91 7.25
C LEU A 157 17.91 11.07 6.89
N ASN A 158 18.26 10.93 5.61
CA ASN A 158 19.63 10.93 5.07
C ASN A 158 20.51 9.77 5.57
N SER A 159 19.92 8.66 6.05
CA SER A 159 20.67 7.47 6.43
C SER A 159 21.19 6.66 5.23
N ARG A 160 20.50 6.73 4.07
CA ARG A 160 20.74 5.91 2.87
C ARG A 160 20.73 4.40 3.11
N CYS A 161 20.09 3.95 4.19
CA CYS A 161 19.97 2.54 4.50
C CYS A 161 18.66 2.18 5.24
N ILE A 162 18.00 3.13 5.90
CA ILE A 162 16.73 2.91 6.61
C ILE A 162 15.67 3.79 5.97
N PHE A 163 14.65 3.18 5.38
CA PHE A 163 13.60 3.85 4.62
C PHE A 163 12.23 3.55 5.23
N HIS A 164 11.50 4.60 5.60
CA HIS A 164 10.17 4.48 6.17
C HIS A 164 9.08 4.49 5.09
N PHE A 165 8.05 3.68 5.29
CA PHE A 165 6.87 3.65 4.44
C PHE A 165 5.60 3.58 5.29
N PRO A 166 4.49 4.22 4.87
CA PRO A 166 3.23 4.15 5.60
C PRO A 166 2.50 2.81 5.44
N ASN A 167 2.88 2.00 4.44
CA ASN A 167 2.34 0.67 4.22
C ASN A 167 3.22 -0.14 3.24
N LEU A 168 2.94 -1.44 3.13
CA LEU A 168 3.67 -2.35 2.25
C LEU A 168 3.43 -2.06 0.76
N ASP A 169 2.24 -1.59 0.39
CA ASP A 169 1.92 -1.31 -1.02
C ASP A 169 2.82 -0.19 -1.56
N GLU A 170 3.03 0.87 -0.80
CA GLU A 170 3.96 1.93 -1.18
C GLU A 170 5.40 1.42 -1.23
N LEU A 171 5.82 0.62 -0.26
CA LEU A 171 7.16 0.02 -0.22
C LEU A 171 7.45 -0.80 -1.48
N TYR A 172 6.53 -1.68 -1.88
CA TYR A 172 6.72 -2.51 -3.07
C TYR A 172 6.52 -1.72 -4.37
N THR A 173 5.67 -0.69 -4.38
CA THR A 173 5.55 0.24 -5.52
C THR A 173 6.88 0.96 -5.76
N VAL A 174 7.51 1.50 -4.71
CA VAL A 174 8.84 2.13 -4.81
C VAL A 174 9.87 1.11 -5.29
N ARG A 175 9.88 -0.10 -4.72
CA ARG A 175 10.77 -1.18 -5.16
C ARG A 175 10.64 -1.46 -6.67
N ASP A 176 9.43 -1.52 -7.20
CA ASP A 176 9.19 -1.77 -8.63
C ASP A 176 9.64 -0.59 -9.50
N ASN A 177 9.37 0.65 -9.07
CA ASN A 177 9.87 1.86 -9.74
C ASN A 177 11.40 1.88 -9.81
N ILE A 178 12.07 1.57 -8.69
CA ILE A 178 13.53 1.51 -8.64
C ILE A 178 14.06 0.37 -9.51
N CYS A 179 13.39 -0.79 -9.54
CA CYS A 179 13.78 -1.90 -10.43
C CYS A 179 13.68 -1.51 -11.91
N ALA A 180 12.70 -0.69 -12.29
CA ALA A 180 12.54 -0.22 -13.66
C ALA A 180 13.64 0.77 -14.10
N ILE A 181 14.14 1.61 -13.17
CA ILE A 181 15.14 2.66 -13.46
C ILE A 181 16.57 2.14 -13.24
N HIS A 182 16.78 1.37 -12.19
CA HIS A 182 18.06 0.83 -11.73
C HIS A 182 18.04 -0.69 -11.76
N SER A 183 17.76 -1.30 -12.92
CA SER A 183 17.67 -2.75 -13.06
C SER A 183 18.95 -3.47 -12.62
N ASN A 184 20.10 -2.81 -12.77
CA ASN A 184 21.40 -3.31 -12.34
C ASN A 184 21.56 -3.41 -10.81
N ALA A 185 20.66 -2.82 -10.02
CA ALA A 185 20.64 -2.98 -8.56
C ALA A 185 19.97 -4.29 -8.11
N PHE A 186 19.30 -4.99 -9.03
CA PHE A 186 18.55 -6.21 -8.78
C PHE A 186 19.28 -7.42 -9.39
N TYR A 187 19.13 -8.56 -8.74
CA TYR A 187 19.60 -9.84 -9.26
C TYR A 187 18.71 -10.25 -10.44
N ASP A 188 19.31 -10.38 -11.61
CA ASP A 188 18.69 -10.96 -12.81
C ASP A 188 19.40 -12.26 -13.19
N ARG A 189 18.66 -13.38 -13.15
CA ARG A 189 19.17 -14.70 -13.53
C ARG A 189 19.49 -14.79 -15.03
N ASN A 190 18.84 -13.98 -15.86
CA ASN A 190 18.96 -14.00 -17.31
C ASN A 190 20.06 -13.05 -17.82
N ALA A 191 20.68 -12.27 -16.93
CA ALA A 191 21.74 -11.36 -17.29
C ALA A 191 22.96 -12.10 -17.86
N THR A 192 23.49 -11.60 -18.97
CA THR A 192 24.68 -12.17 -19.64
C THR A 192 25.92 -12.15 -18.75
N VAL A 193 25.99 -11.20 -17.82
CA VAL A 193 27.04 -11.10 -16.82
C VAL A 193 26.41 -11.34 -15.45
N PRO A 194 26.92 -12.29 -14.64
CA PRO A 194 26.42 -12.51 -13.28
C PRO A 194 26.47 -11.21 -12.47
N GLN A 195 25.31 -10.79 -12.01
CA GLN A 195 25.13 -9.55 -11.28
C GLN A 195 24.77 -9.86 -9.83
N GLU A 196 25.46 -9.21 -8.91
CA GLU A 196 25.07 -9.23 -7.51
C GLU A 196 23.86 -8.30 -7.30
N PRO A 197 22.98 -8.54 -6.32
CA PRO A 197 22.03 -7.52 -5.88
C PRO A 197 22.75 -6.43 -5.09
N ILE A 198 22.19 -5.21 -5.07
CA ILE A 198 22.78 -4.04 -4.40
C ILE A 198 22.98 -4.22 -2.88
N GLY A 199 22.21 -5.11 -2.28
CA GLY A 199 22.23 -5.35 -0.84
C GLY A 199 21.28 -6.47 -0.44
N THR A 200 21.13 -6.62 0.87
CA THR A 200 20.11 -7.44 1.49
C THR A 200 19.01 -6.54 2.03
N ALA A 201 17.76 -6.87 1.72
CA ALA A 201 16.60 -6.17 2.25
C ALA A 201 16.11 -6.84 3.53
N TRP A 202 15.88 -6.02 4.54
CA TRP A 202 15.24 -6.40 5.79
C TRP A 202 13.99 -5.55 5.95
N ILE A 203 12.89 -6.18 6.34
CA ILE A 203 11.67 -5.48 6.72
C ILE A 203 11.58 -5.52 8.23
N LEU A 204 11.46 -4.35 8.84
CA LEU A 204 11.35 -4.18 10.29
C LEU A 204 10.04 -3.46 10.61
N TYR A 205 9.38 -3.93 11.66
CA TYR A 205 8.22 -3.30 12.28
C TYR A 205 8.53 -2.99 13.74
N ASN A 206 8.21 -1.77 14.18
CA ASN A 206 8.09 -1.50 15.60
C ASN A 206 6.80 -2.14 16.12
N VAL A 207 6.90 -3.06 17.07
CA VAL A 207 5.74 -3.76 17.66
C VAL A 207 5.37 -3.20 19.04
N ALA A 208 6.35 -2.61 19.73
CA ALA A 208 6.17 -1.84 20.96
C ALA A 208 7.37 -0.89 21.14
N VAL A 209 7.37 -0.11 22.22
CA VAL A 209 8.48 0.80 22.54
C VAL A 209 9.80 0.02 22.62
N ARG A 210 10.75 0.33 21.72
CA ARG A 210 12.07 -0.33 21.60
C ARG A 210 12.01 -1.84 21.34
N LYS A 211 10.88 -2.32 20.80
CA LYS A 211 10.70 -3.72 20.40
C LYS A 211 10.37 -3.80 18.94
N SER A 212 11.00 -4.76 18.27
CA SER A 212 10.86 -4.91 16.84
C SER A 212 10.67 -6.36 16.44
N ASP A 213 9.83 -6.56 15.43
CA ASP A 213 9.84 -7.76 14.60
C ASP A 213 10.57 -7.43 13.31
N PHE A 214 11.38 -8.36 12.80
CA PHE A 214 12.17 -8.13 11.61
C PHE A 214 12.49 -9.43 10.89
N ALA A 215 12.48 -9.36 9.55
CA ALA A 215 12.82 -10.50 8.71
C ALA A 215 13.54 -10.04 7.45
N GLN A 216 14.39 -10.91 6.92
CA GLN A 216 14.98 -10.70 5.61
C GLN A 216 13.94 -11.00 4.51
N ASP A 217 13.77 -10.07 3.58
CA ASP A 217 13.04 -10.33 2.33
C ASP A 217 14.03 -10.78 1.26
N THR A 218 14.13 -12.10 1.09
CA THR A 218 15.06 -12.73 0.13
C THR A 218 14.71 -12.48 -1.34
N ARG A 219 13.50 -12.00 -1.63
CA ARG A 219 13.02 -11.77 -3.01
C ARG A 219 13.00 -10.30 -3.39
N PHE A 220 13.15 -9.41 -2.42
CA PHE A 220 13.08 -7.96 -2.63
C PHE A 220 13.92 -7.49 -3.82
N PHE A 221 15.20 -7.88 -3.88
CA PHE A 221 16.13 -7.53 -4.95
C PHE A 221 16.21 -8.54 -6.10
N THR A 222 15.16 -9.32 -6.38
CA THR A 222 15.11 -10.19 -7.56
C THR A 222 14.32 -9.51 -8.69
N ALA A 223 14.90 -9.33 -9.87
CA ALA A 223 14.17 -8.83 -11.03
C ALA A 223 13.06 -9.84 -11.42
N LEU A 224 11.86 -9.33 -11.73
CA LEU A 224 10.71 -10.14 -12.16
C LEU A 224 10.90 -10.72 -13.57
#